data_AF-D9W0R8-F1
#
_entry.id   AF-D9W0R8-F1
#
_cell.length_a   1.000
_cell.length_b   1.000
_cell.length_c   1.000
_cell.angle_alpha   90.00
_cell.angle_beta   90.00
_cell.angle_gamma   90.00
#
_symmetry.space_group_name_H-M   'P 1'
#
loop_
_entity.id
_entity.type
_entity.pdbx_description
1 polymer ?
#
loop_
_entity_poly.entity_id
_entity_poly.type
_entity_poly.pdbx_seq_one_letter_code
_entity_poly.pdbx_strand_id
1 'polypeptide(L)'
;MLGRLRAVDWDMRWDLAFERCGSRQVLMWEYLRRAAVWAKACGAEEAWPFYDVTPYLDPEFGLPPAQAAELEELRRTVVWGELRKTCAGAVRLAGLAERTPEAVAGPPDLYEPLVLFYERGGSFSRDCSGVFIDLVGVMVPPGKLAGYLGSRPVAVLDDAVLDALEGEGRITYHQDEYGAGPLFRSRALGDDVRADEVLGPGLRWEPVDLPAGSAGLAAIGHLEAARRIGSLV
;
A
#
# COMPACT_ATOMS: atom_id res chain seq x y z
N MET A 1 7.36 10.45 -12.12
CA MET A 1 6.06 9.79 -11.90
C MET A 1 5.57 8.99 -13.11
N LEU A 2 5.29 9.64 -14.24
CA LEU A 2 4.74 8.97 -15.44
C LEU A 2 5.56 7.77 -15.93
N GLY A 3 6.90 7.87 -15.92
CA GLY A 3 7.78 6.77 -16.26
C GLY A 3 7.63 5.53 -15.36
N ARG A 4 7.40 5.72 -14.05
CA ARG A 4 7.14 4.61 -13.11
C ARG A 4 5.85 3.88 -13.46
N LEU A 5 4.76 4.63 -13.67
CA LEU A 5 3.45 4.07 -14.01
C LEU A 5 3.42 3.35 -15.37
N ARG A 6 4.27 3.77 -16.31
CA ARG A 6 4.44 3.07 -17.61
C ARG A 6 5.22 1.75 -17.48
N ALA A 7 6.10 1.66 -16.49
CA ALA A 7 6.86 0.44 -16.22
C ALA A 7 6.05 -0.62 -15.46
N VAL A 8 4.90 -0.25 -14.90
CA VAL A 8 3.98 -1.18 -14.24
C VAL A 8 3.44 -2.18 -15.27
N ASP A 9 3.49 -3.46 -14.91
CA ASP A 9 2.79 -4.52 -15.62
C ASP A 9 1.29 -4.51 -15.27
N TRP A 10 0.48 -4.03 -16.21
CA TRP A 10 -0.97 -3.89 -16.04
C TRP A 10 -1.75 -5.16 -16.42
N ASP A 11 -1.12 -6.16 -17.04
CA ASP A 11 -1.76 -7.41 -17.50
C ASP A 11 -2.01 -8.42 -16.35
N MET A 12 -1.84 -7.98 -15.09
CA MET A 12 -2.08 -8.73 -13.86
C MET A 12 -1.34 -10.07 -13.81
N ARG A 13 -0.08 -10.02 -13.36
CA ARG A 13 0.67 -11.19 -12.89
C ARG A 13 0.13 -11.66 -11.54
N TRP A 14 -0.88 -12.53 -11.58
CA TRP A 14 -1.56 -13.08 -10.39
C TRP A 14 -0.58 -13.71 -9.40
N ASP A 15 0.41 -14.44 -9.92
CA ASP A 15 1.52 -15.01 -9.15
C ASP A 15 2.25 -13.95 -8.32
N LEU A 16 2.67 -12.85 -8.96
CA LEU A 16 3.37 -11.75 -8.30
C LEU A 16 2.46 -11.05 -7.26
N ALA A 17 1.19 -10.84 -7.59
CA ALA A 17 0.24 -10.21 -6.66
C ALA A 17 0.01 -11.06 -5.39
N PHE A 18 -0.03 -12.39 -5.52
CA PHE A 18 -0.12 -13.32 -4.39
C PHE A 18 1.17 -13.33 -3.56
N GLU A 19 2.34 -13.41 -4.20
CA GLU A 19 3.64 -13.37 -3.51
C GLU A 19 3.83 -12.08 -2.70
N ARG A 20 3.37 -10.95 -3.24
CA ARG A 20 3.50 -9.60 -2.66
C ARG A 20 2.28 -9.15 -1.86
N CYS A 21 1.41 -10.08 -1.47
CA CYS A 21 0.12 -9.76 -0.86
C CYS A 21 0.25 -8.97 0.46
N GLY A 22 1.26 -9.31 1.29
CA GLY A 22 1.51 -8.65 2.57
C GLY A 22 1.84 -7.16 2.41
N SER A 23 2.80 -6.84 1.55
CA SER A 23 3.17 -5.46 1.23
C SER A 23 2.02 -4.70 0.55
N ARG A 24 1.31 -5.34 -0.40
CA ARG A 24 0.14 -4.75 -1.08
C ARG A 24 -0.97 -4.32 -0.13
N GLN A 25 -1.31 -5.13 0.88
CA GLN A 25 -2.31 -4.75 1.89
C GLN A 25 -1.89 -3.50 2.68
N VAL A 26 -0.64 -3.47 3.11
CA VAL A 26 -0.07 -2.36 3.89
C VAL A 26 -0.04 -1.08 3.07
N LEU A 27 0.36 -1.18 1.79
CA LEU A 27 0.41 -0.06 0.85
C LEU A 27 -0.98 0.51 0.55
N MET A 28 -1.97 -0.36 0.27
CA MET A 28 -3.36 0.09 0.08
C MET A 28 -3.88 0.81 1.32
N TRP A 29 -3.64 0.25 2.51
CA TRP A 29 -4.07 0.88 3.76
C TRP A 29 -3.40 2.25 3.97
N GLU A 30 -2.09 2.35 3.73
CA GLU A 30 -1.37 3.62 3.88
C GLU A 30 -1.81 4.65 2.83
N TYR A 31 -2.14 4.24 1.61
CA TYR A 31 -2.79 5.12 0.62
C TYR A 31 -4.14 5.64 1.16
N LEU A 32 -5.02 4.77 1.64
CA LEU A 32 -6.32 5.17 2.19
C LEU A 32 -6.17 6.16 3.36
N ARG A 33 -5.14 5.95 4.19
CA ARG A 33 -4.77 6.87 5.28
C ARG A 33 -4.34 8.23 4.76
N ARG A 34 -3.39 8.28 3.82
CA ARG A 34 -2.90 9.54 3.24
C ARG A 34 -3.99 10.26 2.45
N ALA A 35 -4.80 9.53 1.70
CA ALA A 35 -5.97 10.05 1.00
C ALA A 35 -6.97 10.69 1.97
N ALA A 36 -7.18 10.12 3.16
CA ALA A 36 -8.07 10.75 4.16
C ALA A 36 -7.50 12.07 4.67
N VAL A 37 -6.18 12.13 4.94
CA VAL A 37 -5.49 13.36 5.36
C VAL A 37 -5.60 14.43 4.27
N TRP A 38 -5.33 14.08 3.02
CA TRP A 38 -5.45 15.00 1.90
C TRP A 38 -6.89 15.47 1.71
N ALA A 39 -7.86 14.57 1.72
CA ALA A 39 -9.27 14.90 1.54
C ALA A 39 -9.72 15.89 2.61
N LYS A 40 -9.27 15.73 3.85
CA LYS A 40 -9.56 16.68 4.93
C LYS A 40 -8.88 18.03 4.72
N ALA A 41 -7.64 18.03 4.24
CA ALA A 41 -6.85 19.25 4.06
C ALA A 41 -7.40 20.14 2.93
N CYS A 42 -7.91 19.56 1.84
CA CYS A 42 -8.40 20.29 0.67
C CYS A 42 -9.94 20.32 0.53
N GLY A 43 -10.69 19.82 1.52
CA GLY A 43 -12.16 19.82 1.48
C GLY A 43 -12.76 18.84 0.46
N ALA A 44 -12.06 17.74 0.17
CA ALA A 44 -12.43 16.73 -0.81
C ALA A 44 -13.00 15.44 -0.17
N GLU A 45 -13.58 15.53 1.03
CA GLU A 45 -14.04 14.35 1.80
C GLU A 45 -15.04 13.46 1.03
N GLU A 46 -15.88 14.03 0.16
CA GLU A 46 -16.85 13.29 -0.66
C GLU A 46 -16.21 12.49 -1.81
N ALA A 47 -15.00 12.84 -2.23
CA ALA A 47 -14.27 12.18 -3.32
C ALA A 47 -13.38 11.03 -2.84
N TRP A 48 -13.17 10.91 -1.54
CA TRP A 48 -12.42 9.81 -0.92
C TRP A 48 -13.09 8.46 -1.22
N PRO A 49 -12.35 7.36 -1.47
CA PRO A 49 -10.90 7.22 -1.35
C PRO A 49 -10.08 7.38 -2.63
N PHE A 50 -10.68 7.26 -3.81
CA PHE A 50 -9.95 7.19 -5.08
C PHE A 50 -10.27 8.40 -5.96
N TYR A 51 -9.42 9.42 -5.86
CA TYR A 51 -9.63 10.70 -6.53
C TYR A 51 -8.32 11.33 -7.00
N ASP A 52 -8.46 12.31 -7.89
CA ASP A 52 -7.40 13.25 -8.26
C ASP A 52 -7.50 14.45 -7.32
N VAL A 53 -6.47 14.70 -6.52
CA VAL A 53 -6.45 15.81 -5.57
C VAL A 53 -6.23 17.17 -6.24
N THR A 54 -5.64 17.19 -7.44
CA THR A 54 -5.17 18.45 -8.05
C THR A 54 -6.26 19.48 -8.33
N PRO A 55 -7.49 19.12 -8.75
CA PRO A 55 -8.56 20.11 -8.94
C PRO A 55 -8.99 20.81 -7.64
N TYR A 56 -8.69 20.24 -6.46
CA TYR A 56 -8.99 20.83 -5.16
C TYR A 56 -7.89 21.77 -4.66
N LEU A 57 -6.68 21.67 -5.23
CA LEU A 57 -5.53 22.51 -4.90
C LEU A 57 -5.39 23.68 -5.87
N ASP A 58 -5.51 23.38 -7.16
CA ASP A 58 -5.43 24.34 -8.25
C ASP A 58 -6.37 23.88 -9.39
N PRO A 59 -7.60 24.42 -9.45
CA PRO A 59 -8.56 24.09 -10.50
C PRO A 59 -8.10 24.44 -11.91
N GLU A 60 -7.17 25.39 -12.06
CA GLU A 60 -6.63 25.84 -13.35
C GLU A 60 -5.39 25.05 -13.77
N PHE A 61 -4.90 24.16 -12.90
CA PHE A 61 -3.73 23.35 -13.19
C PHE A 61 -3.97 22.39 -14.38
N GLY A 62 -3.18 22.61 -15.43
CA GLY A 62 -3.04 21.70 -16.57
C GLY A 62 -1.61 21.18 -16.68
N LEU A 63 -1.49 19.90 -17.09
CA LEU A 63 -0.21 19.33 -17.50
C LEU A 63 0.27 19.96 -18.82
N PRO A 64 1.59 20.05 -19.04
CA PRO A 64 2.14 20.38 -20.36
C PRO A 64 1.58 19.44 -21.44
N PRO A 65 1.33 19.92 -22.68
CA PRO A 65 0.65 19.13 -23.72
C PRO A 65 1.28 17.75 -24.00
N ALA A 66 2.61 17.65 -23.97
CA ALA A 66 3.33 16.39 -24.14
C ALA A 66 3.00 15.39 -23.02
N GLN A 67 3.10 15.82 -21.75
CA GLN A 67 2.79 14.96 -20.61
C GLN A 67 1.30 14.59 -20.56
N ALA A 68 0.40 15.50 -20.97
CA ALA A 68 -1.02 15.23 -21.06
C ALA A 68 -1.34 14.14 -22.11
N ALA A 69 -0.69 14.21 -23.28
CA ALA A 69 -0.83 13.19 -24.32
C ALA A 69 -0.32 11.82 -23.84
N GLU A 70 0.84 11.79 -23.21
CA GLU A 70 1.43 10.56 -22.66
C GLU A 70 0.59 9.95 -21.53
N LEU A 71 -0.04 10.77 -20.68
CA LEU A 71 -0.97 10.30 -19.66
C LEU A 71 -2.22 9.68 -20.29
N GLU A 72 -2.73 10.25 -21.38
CA GLU A 72 -3.89 9.69 -22.08
C GLU A 72 -3.58 8.33 -22.71
N GLU A 73 -2.35 8.10 -23.18
CA GLU A 73 -1.90 6.78 -23.61
C GLU A 73 -1.90 5.77 -22.45
N LEU A 74 -1.36 6.15 -21.29
CA LEU A 74 -1.39 5.30 -20.09
C LEU A 74 -2.83 4.96 -19.66
N ARG A 75 -3.79 5.90 -19.80
CA ARG A 75 -5.19 5.64 -19.45
C ARG A 75 -5.84 4.58 -20.34
N ARG A 76 -5.32 4.36 -21.54
CA ARG A 76 -5.79 3.29 -22.45
C ARG A 76 -5.28 1.92 -22.05
N THR A 77 -4.13 1.82 -21.37
CA THR A 77 -3.59 0.54 -20.89
C THR A 77 -4.23 0.13 -19.57
N VAL A 78 -4.56 1.09 -18.70
CA VAL A 78 -5.20 0.82 -17.41
C VAL A 78 -6.70 0.54 -17.60
N VAL A 79 -7.18 -0.63 -17.20
CA VAL A 79 -8.57 -1.08 -17.47
C VAL A 79 -9.60 -0.42 -16.55
N TRP A 80 -9.27 -0.24 -15.27
CA TRP A 80 -10.24 0.15 -14.23
C TRP A 80 -10.32 1.66 -14.00
N GLY A 81 -11.53 2.17 -13.80
CA GLY A 81 -11.79 3.61 -13.65
C GLY A 81 -11.07 4.26 -12.46
N GLU A 82 -11.05 3.60 -11.30
CA GLU A 82 -10.38 4.14 -10.10
C GLU A 82 -8.86 4.18 -10.24
N LEU A 83 -8.29 3.19 -10.95
CA LEU A 83 -6.88 3.19 -11.28
C LEU A 83 -6.54 4.30 -12.26
N ARG A 84 -7.35 4.50 -13.32
CA ARG A 84 -7.15 5.64 -14.23
C ARG A 84 -7.17 6.98 -13.49
N LYS A 85 -8.09 7.14 -12.52
CA LYS A 85 -8.20 8.36 -11.71
C LYS A 85 -6.96 8.59 -10.86
N THR A 86 -6.51 7.57 -10.13
CA THR A 86 -5.36 7.70 -9.23
C THR A 86 -4.03 7.77 -9.97
N CYS A 87 -3.85 7.07 -11.10
CA CYS A 87 -2.70 7.25 -11.99
C CYS A 87 -2.64 8.67 -12.56
N ALA A 88 -3.78 9.22 -13.01
CA ALA A 88 -3.86 10.59 -13.48
C ALA A 88 -3.55 11.59 -12.35
N GLY A 89 -4.14 11.39 -11.17
CA GLY A 89 -3.88 12.20 -9.99
C GLY A 89 -2.40 12.18 -9.58
N ALA A 90 -1.74 11.02 -9.61
CA ALA A 90 -0.32 10.90 -9.31
C ALA A 90 0.55 11.72 -10.26
N VAL A 91 0.32 11.61 -11.57
CA VAL A 91 1.06 12.38 -12.58
C VAL A 91 0.79 13.88 -12.43
N ARG A 92 -0.48 14.27 -12.25
CA ARG A 92 -0.86 15.67 -12.09
C ARG A 92 -0.29 16.29 -10.81
N LEU A 93 -0.36 15.58 -9.68
CA LEU A 93 0.15 16.07 -8.40
C LEU A 93 1.67 16.23 -8.45
N ALA A 94 2.39 15.30 -9.10
CA ALA A 94 3.83 15.44 -9.32
C ALA A 94 4.15 16.68 -10.19
N GLY A 95 3.42 16.89 -11.29
CA GLY A 95 3.59 18.09 -12.12
C GLY A 95 3.22 19.40 -11.41
N LEU A 96 2.23 19.36 -10.51
CA LEU A 96 1.86 20.51 -9.67
C LEU A 96 2.97 20.80 -8.65
N ALA A 97 3.52 19.76 -8.00
CA ALA A 97 4.62 19.89 -7.06
C ALA A 97 5.89 20.49 -7.68
N GLU A 98 6.18 20.18 -8.95
CA GLU A 98 7.31 20.77 -9.68
C GLU A 98 7.13 22.28 -9.96
N ARG A 99 5.89 22.73 -10.16
CA ARG A 99 5.58 24.14 -10.50
C ARG A 99 5.30 25.00 -9.27
N THR A 100 4.65 24.42 -8.27
CA THR A 100 4.11 25.09 -7.09
C THR A 100 4.33 24.21 -5.84
N PRO A 101 5.59 24.01 -5.38
CA PRO A 101 5.90 23.13 -4.26
C PRO A 101 5.14 23.48 -2.96
N GLU A 102 4.83 24.76 -2.76
CA GLU A 102 4.09 25.26 -1.60
C GLU A 102 2.63 24.80 -1.58
N ALA A 103 2.01 24.56 -2.73
CA ALA A 103 0.63 24.09 -2.82
C ALA A 103 0.46 22.64 -2.37
N VAL A 104 1.57 21.89 -2.32
CA VAL A 104 1.61 20.49 -1.90
C VAL A 104 2.34 20.28 -0.57
N ALA A 105 2.81 21.36 0.06
CA ALA A 105 3.58 21.30 1.29
C ALA A 105 2.69 21.00 2.51
N GLY A 106 3.17 20.12 3.40
CA GLY A 106 2.52 19.79 4.68
C GLY A 106 2.00 18.35 4.76
N PRO A 107 1.07 17.92 3.89
CA PRO A 107 0.61 16.54 3.86
C PRO A 107 1.69 15.55 3.39
N PRO A 108 1.60 14.25 3.76
CA PRO A 108 2.49 13.21 3.24
C PRO A 108 2.24 12.96 1.75
N ASP A 109 3.20 12.41 1.01
CA ASP A 109 3.01 12.07 -0.41
C ASP A 109 1.79 11.14 -0.59
N LEU A 110 0.76 11.64 -1.28
CA LEU A 110 -0.52 10.96 -1.44
C LEU A 110 -0.38 9.62 -2.19
N TYR A 111 0.33 9.66 -3.33
CA TYR A 111 0.25 8.59 -4.32
C TYR A 111 1.40 7.61 -4.22
N GLU A 112 2.51 7.94 -3.53
CA GLU A 112 3.63 7.02 -3.36
C GLU A 112 3.24 5.60 -2.91
N PRO A 113 2.43 5.39 -1.84
CA PRO A 113 2.05 4.03 -1.45
C PRO A 113 1.28 3.30 -2.55
N LEU A 114 0.48 4.00 -3.35
CA LEU A 114 -0.29 3.40 -4.42
C LEU A 114 0.56 3.10 -5.67
N VAL A 115 1.57 3.93 -5.96
CA VAL A 115 2.54 3.66 -7.03
C VAL A 115 3.37 2.42 -6.69
N LEU A 116 3.88 2.33 -5.46
CA LEU A 116 4.57 1.12 -4.98
C LEU A 116 3.65 -0.11 -5.01
N PHE A 117 2.36 0.06 -4.69
CA PHE A 117 1.38 -1.03 -4.82
C PHE A 117 1.30 -1.53 -6.26
N TYR A 118 1.24 -0.62 -7.24
CA TYR A 118 1.18 -0.96 -8.66
C TYR A 118 2.46 -1.65 -9.13
N GLU A 119 3.62 -1.18 -8.70
CA GLU A 119 4.93 -1.77 -9.03
C GLU A 119 5.06 -3.20 -8.46
N ARG A 120 4.31 -3.53 -7.40
CA ARG A 120 4.31 -4.85 -6.74
C ARG A 120 3.13 -5.73 -7.19
N GLY A 121 2.94 -5.89 -8.49
CA GLY A 121 1.96 -6.84 -9.04
C GLY A 121 0.64 -6.21 -9.49
N GLY A 122 0.64 -4.93 -9.84
CA GLY A 122 -0.41 -4.35 -10.67
C GLY A 122 -1.64 -3.90 -9.88
N SER A 123 -2.83 -4.25 -10.37
CA SER A 123 -4.05 -3.50 -10.05
C SER A 123 -4.85 -4.01 -8.85
N PHE A 124 -5.89 -3.26 -8.47
CA PHE A 124 -6.98 -3.66 -7.59
C PHE A 124 -8.30 -3.46 -8.31
N SER A 125 -9.37 -4.06 -7.79
CA SER A 125 -10.73 -3.81 -8.25
C SER A 125 -11.66 -3.59 -7.07
N ARG A 126 -12.89 -3.17 -7.35
CA ARG A 126 -13.98 -3.38 -6.39
C ARG A 126 -14.52 -4.77 -6.61
N ASP A 127 -14.91 -5.42 -5.52
CA ASP A 127 -15.59 -6.70 -5.62
C ASP A 127 -16.97 -6.56 -6.31
N CYS A 128 -17.58 -7.69 -6.65
CA CYS A 128 -18.89 -7.70 -7.30
C CYS A 128 -20.00 -7.06 -6.45
N SER A 129 -19.82 -6.95 -5.12
CA SER A 129 -20.76 -6.24 -4.24
C SER A 129 -20.54 -4.73 -4.22
N GLY A 130 -19.37 -4.26 -4.68
CA GLY A 130 -18.95 -2.86 -4.63
C GLY A 130 -18.56 -2.37 -3.23
N VAL A 131 -18.51 -3.26 -2.24
CA VAL A 131 -18.25 -2.95 -0.82
C VAL A 131 -16.77 -3.11 -0.48
N PHE A 132 -16.09 -4.08 -1.07
CA PHE A 132 -14.70 -4.41 -0.76
C PHE A 132 -13.77 -3.97 -1.88
N ILE A 133 -12.55 -3.61 -1.49
CA ILE A 133 -11.42 -3.47 -2.40
C ILE A 133 -10.77 -4.85 -2.50
N ASP A 134 -10.79 -5.43 -3.71
CA ASP A 134 -10.14 -6.70 -4.00
C ASP A 134 -8.70 -6.45 -4.44
N LEU A 135 -7.76 -6.94 -3.62
CA LEU A 135 -6.32 -6.84 -3.85
C LEU A 135 -5.75 -8.10 -4.48
N VAL A 136 -6.55 -8.79 -5.32
CA VAL A 136 -6.23 -10.09 -5.91
C VAL A 136 -6.29 -11.20 -4.86
N GLY A 137 -7.50 -11.51 -4.42
CA GLY A 137 -7.77 -12.61 -3.48
C GLY A 137 -7.71 -12.20 -2.00
N VAL A 138 -7.45 -10.93 -1.71
CA VAL A 138 -7.61 -10.34 -0.37
C VAL A 138 -8.60 -9.18 -0.42
N MET A 139 -9.71 -9.37 0.28
CA MET A 139 -10.81 -8.42 0.36
C MET A 139 -10.57 -7.47 1.53
N VAL A 140 -10.37 -6.20 1.24
CA VAL A 140 -10.15 -5.17 2.26
C VAL A 140 -11.36 -4.23 2.28
N PRO A 141 -12.01 -4.03 3.43
CA PRO A 141 -13.05 -3.01 3.53
C PRO A 141 -12.39 -1.64 3.38
N PRO A 142 -12.94 -0.71 2.58
CA PRO A 142 -12.37 0.63 2.42
C PRO A 142 -12.31 1.34 3.77
N GLY A 143 -13.26 1.11 4.67
CA GLY A 143 -13.34 1.73 5.99
C GLY A 143 -14.06 3.09 5.96
N LYS A 144 -13.85 3.90 7.00
CA LYS A 144 -14.42 5.25 7.10
C LYS A 144 -13.30 6.29 7.19
N LEU A 145 -13.46 7.42 6.52
CA LEU A 145 -12.51 8.53 6.51
C LEU A 145 -12.03 8.91 7.93
N ALA A 146 -12.96 9.04 8.88
CA ALA A 146 -12.63 9.38 10.28
C ALA A 146 -11.71 8.35 10.97
N GLY A 147 -11.83 7.07 10.64
CA GLY A 147 -10.94 6.03 11.18
C GLY A 147 -9.50 6.20 10.70
N TYR A 148 -9.32 6.61 9.45
CA TYR A 148 -8.00 6.84 8.87
C TYR A 148 -7.32 8.11 9.39
N LEU A 149 -8.07 9.19 9.60
CA LEU A 149 -7.52 10.44 10.15
C LEU A 149 -6.87 10.23 11.53
N GLY A 150 -7.42 9.35 12.35
CA GLY A 150 -6.87 9.02 13.68
C GLY A 150 -5.81 7.92 13.69
N SER A 151 -5.46 7.36 12.54
CA SER A 151 -4.59 6.17 12.47
C SER A 151 -3.10 6.50 12.40
N ARG A 152 -2.27 5.68 13.05
CA ARG A 152 -0.80 5.80 13.02
C ARG A 152 -0.26 5.43 11.63
N PRO A 153 0.64 6.25 11.03
CA PRO A 153 1.30 5.92 9.77
C PRO A 153 2.03 4.56 9.82
N VAL A 154 2.19 3.94 8.67
CA VAL A 154 3.19 2.87 8.50
C VAL A 154 4.55 3.54 8.29
N ALA A 155 5.51 3.22 9.16
CA ALA A 155 6.67 4.08 9.42
C ALA A 155 7.66 4.18 8.26
N VAL A 156 7.71 3.22 7.33
CA VAL A 156 8.64 3.26 6.20
C VAL A 156 8.04 2.50 5.01
N LEU A 157 8.10 3.11 3.81
CA LEU A 157 7.71 2.50 2.52
C LEU A 157 8.94 1.94 1.76
N ASP A 158 9.99 1.56 2.49
CA ASP A 158 11.25 1.07 1.95
C ASP A 158 11.12 -0.36 1.42
N ASP A 159 11.86 -0.67 0.35
CA ASP A 159 11.80 -1.98 -0.29
C ASP A 159 12.16 -3.12 0.66
N ALA A 160 13.13 -2.97 1.55
CA ALA A 160 13.50 -4.01 2.49
C ALA A 160 12.39 -4.27 3.53
N VAL A 161 11.68 -3.21 3.94
CA VAL A 161 10.52 -3.34 4.85
C VAL A 161 9.36 -4.04 4.15
N LEU A 162 9.08 -3.67 2.91
CA LEU A 162 8.01 -4.28 2.12
C LEU A 162 8.36 -5.74 1.76
N ASP A 163 9.61 -6.02 1.39
CA ASP A 163 10.12 -7.36 1.13
C ASP A 163 10.08 -8.24 2.40
N ALA A 164 10.25 -7.67 3.58
CA ALA A 164 10.11 -8.44 4.83
C ALA A 164 8.65 -8.86 5.11
N LEU A 165 7.66 -8.27 4.45
CA LEU A 165 6.25 -8.67 4.55
C LEU A 165 5.87 -9.80 3.59
N GLU A 166 6.75 -10.10 2.62
CA GLU A 166 6.56 -11.17 1.64
C GLU A 166 6.74 -12.56 2.25
N GLY A 167 6.00 -13.52 1.74
CA GLY A 167 6.29 -14.93 1.97
C GLY A 167 5.22 -15.83 1.36
N GLU A 168 5.64 -17.04 1.00
CA GLU A 168 4.71 -18.07 0.53
C GLU A 168 3.82 -18.55 1.68
N GLY A 169 2.55 -18.82 1.34
CA GLY A 169 1.57 -19.35 2.27
C GLY A 169 0.89 -18.29 3.12
N ARG A 170 0.00 -18.74 4.02
CA ARG A 170 -0.70 -17.83 4.94
C ARG A 170 0.24 -17.45 6.08
N ILE A 171 0.57 -16.16 6.18
CA ILE A 171 1.46 -15.62 7.21
C ILE A 171 0.66 -15.14 8.42
N THR A 172 1.10 -15.53 9.62
CA THR A 172 0.67 -14.94 10.90
C THR A 172 1.88 -14.38 11.62
N TYR A 173 1.82 -13.11 12.03
CA TYR A 173 2.90 -12.45 12.78
C TYR A 173 2.65 -12.58 14.28
N HIS A 174 3.72 -12.71 15.04
CA HIS A 174 3.67 -12.87 16.50
C HIS A 174 4.72 -12.00 17.18
N GLN A 175 4.38 -11.49 18.36
CA GLN A 175 5.29 -10.76 19.23
C GLN A 175 5.05 -11.14 20.69
N ASP A 176 5.98 -10.79 21.58
CA ASP A 176 5.75 -10.91 23.02
C ASP A 176 4.67 -9.94 23.54
N GLU A 177 4.21 -10.15 24.77
CA GLU A 177 3.17 -9.35 25.43
C GLU A 177 3.50 -7.84 25.47
N TYR A 178 4.80 -7.50 25.54
CA TYR A 178 5.26 -6.13 25.69
C TYR A 178 5.58 -5.46 24.35
N GLY A 179 5.56 -6.19 23.24
CA GLY A 179 5.98 -5.73 21.93
C GLY A 179 7.42 -5.22 21.90
N ALA A 180 8.30 -5.73 22.76
CA ALA A 180 9.68 -5.25 22.89
C ALA A 180 10.71 -6.23 22.31
N GLY A 181 10.41 -7.52 22.34
CA GLY A 181 11.29 -8.58 21.85
C GLY A 181 11.20 -8.83 20.34
N PRO A 182 11.77 -9.96 19.88
CA PRO A 182 11.83 -10.30 18.46
C PRO A 182 10.44 -10.40 17.83
N LEU A 183 10.37 -10.06 16.54
CA LEU A 183 9.19 -10.33 15.73
C LEU A 183 9.31 -11.73 15.14
N PHE A 184 8.26 -12.52 15.30
CA PHE A 184 8.17 -13.86 14.73
C PHE A 184 7.09 -13.89 13.66
N ARG A 185 7.19 -14.85 12.74
CA ARG A 185 6.09 -15.20 11.85
C ARG A 185 5.97 -16.71 11.70
N SER A 186 4.74 -17.14 11.43
CA SER A 186 4.39 -18.51 11.11
C SER A 186 3.81 -18.54 9.70
N ARG A 187 4.35 -19.38 8.82
CA ARG A 187 3.83 -19.57 7.45
C ARG A 187 3.18 -20.95 7.32
N ALA A 188 1.93 -20.98 6.90
CA ALA A 188 1.23 -22.23 6.55
C ALA A 188 1.40 -22.50 5.04
N LEU A 189 2.17 -23.55 4.71
CA LEU A 189 2.62 -23.87 3.34
C LEU A 189 1.82 -25.01 2.67
N GLY A 190 0.76 -25.50 3.32
CA GLY A 190 -0.03 -26.65 2.85
C GLY A 190 -0.52 -27.49 4.03
N ASP A 191 -1.01 -28.70 3.75
CA ASP A 191 -1.51 -29.63 4.77
C ASP A 191 -0.41 -29.96 5.79
N ASP A 192 -0.61 -29.49 7.02
CA ASP A 192 0.25 -29.65 8.20
C ASP A 192 1.71 -29.16 8.07
N VAL A 193 2.08 -28.47 6.97
CA VAL A 193 3.40 -27.86 6.82
C VAL A 193 3.39 -26.44 7.36
N ARG A 194 4.15 -26.23 8.44
CA ARG A 194 4.37 -24.93 9.07
C ARG A 194 5.85 -24.62 9.14
N ALA A 195 6.21 -23.39 8.77
CA ALA A 195 7.54 -22.83 8.98
C ALA A 195 7.44 -21.66 9.95
N ASP A 196 8.15 -21.75 11.07
CA ASP A 196 8.26 -20.68 12.06
C ASP A 196 9.60 -19.98 11.88
N GLU A 197 9.57 -18.64 11.85
CA GLU A 197 10.71 -17.81 11.52
C GLU A 197 10.78 -16.61 12.48
N VAL A 198 11.99 -16.18 12.82
CA VAL A 198 12.27 -14.95 13.58
C VAL A 198 12.89 -13.90 12.66
N LEU A 199 12.52 -12.64 12.83
CA LEU A 199 13.12 -11.54 12.09
C LEU A 199 14.52 -11.24 12.64
N GLY A 200 15.53 -11.56 11.85
CA GLY A 200 16.93 -11.33 12.13
C GLY A 200 17.48 -10.01 11.56
N PRO A 201 18.80 -9.81 11.64
CA PRO A 201 19.49 -8.64 11.11
C PRO A 201 19.23 -8.44 9.61
N GLY A 202 19.16 -7.16 9.18
CA GLY A 202 18.91 -6.83 7.78
C GLY A 202 17.51 -7.22 7.27
N LEU A 203 16.54 -7.33 8.19
CA LEU A 203 15.15 -7.68 7.93
C LEU A 203 14.95 -9.04 7.24
N ARG A 204 15.82 -10.00 7.53
CA ARG A 204 15.74 -11.37 6.98
C ARG A 204 15.06 -12.31 7.97
N TRP A 205 14.22 -13.19 7.45
CA TRP A 205 13.56 -14.22 8.24
C TRP A 205 14.46 -15.44 8.37
N GLU A 206 14.71 -15.87 9.61
CA GLU A 206 15.55 -17.01 9.94
C GLU A 206 14.70 -18.13 10.58
N PRO A 207 14.84 -19.39 10.16
CA PRO A 207 14.08 -20.51 10.74
C PRO A 207 14.31 -20.63 12.25
N VAL A 208 13.23 -20.88 13.00
CA VAL A 208 13.29 -21.11 14.44
C VAL A 208 12.28 -22.18 14.85
N ASP A 209 12.66 -23.02 15.80
CA ASP A 209 11.71 -23.95 16.44
C ASP A 209 10.95 -23.19 17.53
N LEU A 210 9.74 -22.69 17.21
CA LEU A 210 8.85 -22.16 18.24
C LEU A 210 8.29 -23.33 19.07
N PRO A 211 8.33 -23.28 20.42
CA PRO A 211 7.68 -24.28 21.23
C PRO A 211 6.19 -24.35 20.89
N ALA A 212 5.66 -25.58 20.85
CA ALA A 212 4.33 -25.90 20.33
C ALA A 212 3.26 -24.88 20.77
N GLY A 213 2.73 -24.15 19.79
CA GLY A 213 1.54 -23.30 19.97
C GLY A 213 1.79 -21.84 20.35
N SER A 214 2.98 -21.26 20.08
CA SER A 214 3.22 -19.82 20.31
C SER A 214 2.92 -19.38 21.76
N ALA A 215 3.12 -20.26 22.74
CA ALA A 215 2.81 -19.98 24.14
C ALA A 215 3.60 -18.76 24.64
N GLY A 216 2.90 -17.69 25.01
CA GLY A 216 3.48 -16.40 25.41
C GLY A 216 3.65 -15.37 24.29
N LEU A 217 3.29 -15.71 23.04
CA LEU A 217 3.29 -14.77 21.92
C LEU A 217 1.86 -14.41 21.49
N ALA A 218 1.60 -13.12 21.32
CA ALA A 218 0.35 -12.60 20.80
C ALA A 218 0.42 -12.48 19.27
N ALA A 219 -0.63 -12.95 18.58
CA ALA A 219 -0.77 -12.72 17.15
C ALA A 219 -1.06 -11.24 16.86
N ILE A 220 -0.42 -10.69 15.83
CA ILE A 220 -0.62 -9.31 15.39
C ILE A 220 -0.98 -9.25 13.91
N GLY A 221 -1.68 -8.18 13.52
CA GLY A 221 -2.05 -7.93 12.14
C GLY A 221 -0.88 -7.41 11.29
N HIS A 222 -1.02 -7.51 9.97
CA HIS A 222 -0.02 -7.07 8.97
C HIS A 222 0.43 -5.62 9.17
N LEU A 223 -0.49 -4.71 9.53
CA LEU A 223 -0.14 -3.30 9.77
C LEU A 223 0.77 -3.11 10.97
N GLU A 224 0.56 -3.87 12.05
CA GLU A 224 1.42 -3.76 13.22
C GLU A 224 2.77 -4.41 12.97
N ALA A 225 2.80 -5.55 12.26
CA ALA A 225 4.04 -6.17 11.80
C ALA A 225 4.85 -5.19 10.92
N ALA A 226 4.22 -4.54 9.94
CA ALA A 226 4.89 -3.56 9.08
C ALA A 226 5.48 -2.38 9.86
N ARG A 227 4.77 -1.87 10.87
CA ARG A 227 5.29 -0.80 11.74
C ARG A 227 6.46 -1.27 12.60
N ARG A 228 6.41 -2.51 13.10
CA ARG A 228 7.52 -3.12 13.86
C ARG A 228 8.75 -3.29 12.98
N ILE A 229 8.61 -3.90 11.80
CA ILE A 229 9.69 -4.04 10.81
C ILE A 229 10.27 -2.67 10.44
N GLY A 230 9.43 -1.69 10.11
CA GLY A 230 9.87 -0.35 9.75
C GLY A 230 10.58 0.40 10.89
N SER A 231 10.32 0.07 12.16
CA SER A 231 11.04 0.68 13.29
C SER A 231 12.46 0.17 13.50
N LEU A 232 12.87 -0.86 12.73
CA LEU A 232 14.20 -1.47 12.80
C LEU A 232 15.17 -0.96 11.71
N VAL A 233 14.70 -0.04 10.85
CA VAL A 233 15.46 0.64 9.79
C VAL A 233 15.79 2.05 10.24
#